data_AF-A0A7X7V721-F1
#
_entry.id   AF-A0A7X7V721-F1
#
_cell.length_a   1.000
_cell.length_b   1.000
_cell.length_c   1.000
_cell.angle_alpha   90.00
_cell.angle_beta   90.00
_cell.angle_gamma   90.00
#
_symmetry.space_group_name_H-M   'P 1'
#
loop_
_entity.id
_entity.type
_entity.pdbx_description
1 polymer ?
#
loop_
_entity_poly.entity_id
_entity_poly.type
_entity_poly.pdbx_seq_one_letter_code
_entity_poly.pdbx_strand_id
1 'polypeptide(L)'
;MNPLLRLGIFVAERTMGRAAVPARLLAWSPRTALGAGMLEATATHRIPGLGHRQLKLARLTASLTSNCAFCIDMNAHAHREASLSDREVCALRDGTEAAEPGFSVAERLIIAYARGLSSTPLAVEDELLAQMTETFDEHQLVVLAATIASVNYWARFNHGLGVPPAGFGDHCLWLGPQGGDGNSTDIGPVPQLDGADRPDESCRDSRLGLR
;
A
#
# COMPACT_ATOMS: atom_id res chain seq x y z
N MET A 1 -2.03 -11.46 -26.63
CA MET A 1 -2.72 -10.53 -25.70
C MET A 1 -4.00 -10.02 -26.36
N ASN A 2 -5.16 -10.20 -25.74
CA ASN A 2 -6.48 -9.80 -26.28
C ASN A 2 -6.52 -8.26 -26.53
N PRO A 3 -7.01 -7.77 -27.68
CA PRO A 3 -7.04 -6.34 -28.00
C PRO A 3 -7.76 -5.47 -26.95
N LEU A 4 -8.80 -6.00 -26.29
CA LEU A 4 -9.52 -5.29 -25.22
C LEU A 4 -8.64 -5.08 -23.98
N LEU A 5 -7.86 -6.09 -23.58
CA LEU A 5 -6.92 -5.98 -22.46
C LEU A 5 -5.79 -5.02 -22.78
N ARG A 6 -5.30 -5.00 -24.04
CA ARG A 6 -4.29 -4.03 -24.48
C ARG A 6 -4.80 -2.59 -24.36
N LEU A 7 -6.05 -2.35 -24.79
CA LEU A 7 -6.66 -1.03 -24.67
C LEU A 7 -6.84 -0.64 -23.21
N GLY A 8 -7.33 -1.55 -22.35
CA GLY A 8 -7.47 -1.31 -20.92
C GLY A 8 -6.15 -0.95 -20.24
N ILE A 9 -5.07 -1.69 -20.52
CA ILE A 9 -3.73 -1.39 -20.02
C ILE A 9 -3.25 -0.03 -20.52
N PHE A 10 -3.38 0.24 -21.82
CA PHE A 10 -2.97 1.52 -22.40
C PHE A 10 -3.68 2.70 -21.74
N VAL A 11 -5.00 2.60 -21.52
CA VAL A 11 -5.77 3.63 -20.82
C VAL A 11 -5.28 3.78 -19.38
N ALA A 12 -5.11 2.68 -18.65
CA ALA A 12 -4.64 2.70 -17.27
C ALA A 12 -3.27 3.38 -17.15
N GLU A 13 -2.34 3.07 -18.04
CA GLU A 13 -0.99 3.66 -18.06
C GLU A 13 -1.02 5.14 -18.41
N ARG A 14 -1.91 5.55 -19.33
CA ARG A 14 -2.09 6.95 -19.68
C ARG A 14 -2.66 7.76 -18.53
N THR A 15 -3.61 7.20 -17.79
CA THR A 15 -4.22 7.86 -16.61
C THR A 15 -3.25 7.91 -15.44
N MET A 16 -2.50 6.83 -15.17
CA MET A 16 -1.51 6.78 -14.10
C MET A 16 -0.20 7.50 -14.45
N GLY A 17 0.05 7.79 -15.74
CA GLY A 17 1.30 8.38 -16.23
C GLY A 17 2.52 7.46 -16.08
N ARG A 18 2.32 6.17 -15.80
CA ARG A 18 3.37 5.17 -15.50
C ARG A 18 2.98 3.78 -15.98
N ALA A 19 3.96 2.89 -16.13
CA ALA A 19 3.71 1.52 -16.53
C ALA A 19 2.92 0.75 -15.46
N ALA A 20 1.85 0.08 -15.88
CA ALA A 20 1.01 -0.72 -15.01
C ALA A 20 1.55 -2.16 -14.99
N VAL A 21 2.74 -2.35 -14.42
CA VAL A 21 3.45 -3.65 -14.47
C VAL A 21 2.56 -4.83 -14.03
N PRO A 22 1.81 -4.75 -12.90
CA PRO A 22 0.90 -5.84 -12.51
C PRO A 22 -0.22 -6.08 -13.53
N ALA A 23 -0.76 -5.04 -14.16
CA ALA A 23 -1.81 -5.18 -15.18
C ALA A 23 -1.28 -5.85 -16.45
N ARG A 24 -0.05 -5.53 -16.88
CA ARG A 24 0.63 -6.20 -17.99
C ARG A 24 0.87 -7.69 -17.69
N LEU A 25 1.30 -8.02 -16.48
CA LEU A 25 1.48 -9.41 -16.04
C LEU A 25 0.16 -10.18 -16.01
N LEU A 26 -0.92 -9.57 -15.51
CA LEU A 26 -2.24 -10.18 -15.49
C LEU A 26 -2.83 -10.41 -16.90
N ALA A 27 -2.38 -9.69 -17.92
CA ALA A 27 -2.85 -9.87 -19.29
C ALA A 27 -2.56 -11.26 -19.89
N TRP A 28 -1.61 -11.99 -19.30
CA TRP A 28 -1.33 -13.39 -19.64
C TRP A 28 -2.43 -14.35 -19.13
N SER A 29 -3.25 -13.94 -18.15
CA SER A 29 -4.39 -14.69 -17.64
C SER A 29 -5.64 -13.80 -17.51
N PRO A 30 -6.48 -13.72 -18.55
CA PRO A 30 -7.69 -12.88 -18.54
C PRO A 30 -8.64 -13.15 -17.37
N ARG A 31 -8.77 -14.42 -16.94
CA ARG A 31 -9.62 -14.78 -15.80
C ARG A 31 -9.07 -14.21 -14.50
N THR A 32 -7.75 -14.33 -14.29
CA THR A 32 -7.08 -13.74 -13.11
C THR A 32 -7.17 -12.22 -13.16
N ALA A 33 -6.97 -11.61 -14.33
CA ALA A 33 -7.11 -10.16 -14.52
C ALA A 33 -8.51 -9.65 -14.11
N LEU A 34 -9.57 -10.33 -14.56
CA LEU A 34 -10.94 -9.98 -14.19
C LEU A 34 -11.18 -10.10 -12.68
N GLY A 35 -10.74 -11.21 -12.07
CA GLY A 35 -10.90 -11.42 -10.63
C GLY A 35 -10.15 -10.38 -9.79
N ALA A 36 -8.88 -10.12 -10.12
CA ALA A 36 -8.07 -9.11 -9.43
C ALA A 36 -8.64 -7.70 -9.60
N GLY A 37 -9.11 -7.35 -10.80
CA GLY A 37 -9.76 -6.07 -11.07
C GLY A 37 -11.06 -5.89 -10.28
N MET A 38 -11.90 -6.93 -10.19
CA MET A 38 -13.12 -6.90 -9.39
C MET A 38 -12.81 -6.77 -7.90
N LEU A 39 -11.81 -7.51 -7.39
CA LEU A 39 -11.36 -7.38 -6.01
C LEU A 39 -10.92 -5.94 -5.71
N GLU A 40 -10.06 -5.36 -6.54
CA GLU A 40 -9.57 -4.00 -6.31
C GLU A 40 -10.68 -2.96 -6.40
N ALA A 41 -11.59 -3.07 -7.38
CA ALA A 41 -12.69 -2.12 -7.56
C ALA A 41 -13.72 -2.14 -6.42
N THR A 42 -13.87 -3.29 -5.74
CA THR A 42 -14.90 -3.48 -4.71
C THR A 42 -14.35 -3.42 -3.29
N ALA A 43 -13.08 -3.79 -3.09
CA ALA A 43 -12.45 -3.75 -1.78
C ALA A 43 -12.36 -2.33 -1.20
N THR A 44 -12.23 -1.31 -2.05
CA THR A 44 -11.96 0.08 -1.63
C THR A 44 -13.07 1.06 -1.99
N HIS A 45 -14.31 0.74 -1.66
CA HIS A 45 -15.41 1.69 -1.82
C HIS A 45 -15.62 2.49 -0.53
N ARG A 46 -15.83 3.81 -0.67
CA ARG A 46 -16.12 4.68 0.47
C ARG A 46 -17.54 4.41 0.95
N ILE A 47 -17.69 4.33 2.26
CA ILE A 47 -18.99 4.16 2.90
C ILE A 47 -19.10 5.16 4.06
N PRO A 48 -20.32 5.45 4.56
CA PRO A 48 -20.48 6.27 5.75
C PRO A 48 -19.63 5.73 6.91
N GLY A 49 -18.84 6.61 7.54
CA GLY A 49 -17.93 6.27 8.64
C GLY A 49 -16.56 5.70 8.22
N LEU A 50 -16.36 5.29 6.96
CA LEU A 50 -15.03 4.95 6.41
C LEU A 50 -14.71 5.83 5.20
N GLY A 51 -14.04 6.95 5.49
CA GLY A 51 -13.60 7.92 4.50
C GLY A 51 -12.33 7.52 3.77
N HIS A 52 -11.90 8.42 2.87
CA HIS A 52 -10.69 8.24 2.08
C HIS A 52 -9.44 8.05 2.96
N ARG A 53 -9.34 8.80 4.06
CA ARG A 53 -8.22 8.75 5.00
C ARG A 53 -8.07 7.38 5.65
N GLN A 54 -9.15 6.81 6.18
CA GLN A 54 -9.14 5.51 6.86
C GLN A 54 -8.74 4.37 5.90
N LEU A 55 -9.30 4.35 4.68
CA LEU A 55 -8.97 3.34 3.69
C LEU A 55 -7.52 3.48 3.21
N LYS A 56 -7.03 4.72 2.99
CA LYS A 56 -5.63 4.98 2.63
C LYS A 56 -4.68 4.52 3.74
N LEU A 57 -5.03 4.80 5.00
CA LEU A 57 -4.29 4.38 6.19
C LEU A 57 -4.19 2.85 6.27
N ALA A 58 -5.32 2.13 6.13
CA ALA A 58 -5.34 0.67 6.13
C ALA A 58 -4.44 0.08 5.05
N ARG A 59 -4.52 0.61 3.82
CA ARG A 59 -3.73 0.13 2.68
C ARG A 59 -2.25 0.40 2.82
N LEU A 60 -1.88 1.60 3.27
CA LEU A 60 -0.48 1.95 3.48
C LEU A 60 0.14 1.10 4.58
N THR A 61 -0.54 0.94 5.72
CA THR A 61 -0.07 0.08 6.83
C THR A 61 0.09 -1.38 6.39
N ALA A 62 -0.87 -1.92 5.64
CA ALA A 62 -0.78 -3.28 5.09
C ALA A 62 0.39 -3.42 4.11
N SER A 63 0.64 -2.39 3.28
CA SER A 63 1.75 -2.38 2.31
C SER A 63 3.11 -2.37 3.00
N LEU A 64 3.26 -1.53 4.04
CA LEU A 64 4.46 -1.46 4.87
C LEU A 64 4.71 -2.77 5.61
N THR A 65 3.67 -3.35 6.22
CA THR A 65 3.79 -4.59 7.00
C THR A 65 4.12 -5.80 6.13
N SER A 66 3.56 -5.87 4.92
CA SER A 66 3.88 -6.91 3.94
C SER A 66 5.18 -6.66 3.15
N ASN A 67 5.86 -5.54 3.43
CA ASN A 67 7.10 -5.11 2.79
C ASN A 67 7.04 -5.10 1.24
N CYS A 68 5.88 -4.75 0.66
CA CYS A 68 5.70 -4.75 -0.79
C CYS A 68 6.06 -3.38 -1.39
N ALA A 69 7.20 -3.30 -2.08
CA ALA A 69 7.73 -2.06 -2.66
C ALA A 69 6.74 -1.33 -3.57
N PHE A 70 6.14 -2.05 -4.53
CA PHE A 70 5.11 -1.52 -5.42
C PHE A 70 3.89 -1.00 -4.64
N CYS A 71 3.44 -1.78 -3.65
CA CYS A 71 2.25 -1.46 -2.86
C CYS A 71 2.48 -0.23 -1.98
N ILE A 72 3.66 -0.11 -1.36
CA ILE A 72 4.05 1.04 -0.54
C ILE A 72 4.00 2.30 -1.39
N ASP A 73 4.66 2.28 -2.55
CA ASP A 73 4.74 3.42 -3.45
C ASP A 73 3.35 3.87 -3.94
N MET A 74 2.54 2.93 -4.44
CA MET A 74 1.17 3.20 -4.87
C MET A 74 0.28 3.73 -3.74
N ASN A 75 0.33 3.10 -2.57
CA ASN A 75 -0.58 3.44 -1.47
C ASN A 75 -0.12 4.67 -0.70
N ALA A 76 1.14 5.07 -0.81
CA ALA A 76 1.64 6.34 -0.28
C ALA A 76 1.49 7.52 -1.23
N HIS A 77 1.46 7.29 -2.54
CA HIS A 77 1.27 8.34 -3.52
C HIS A 77 0.03 9.19 -3.19
N ALA A 78 0.12 10.52 -3.29
CA ALA A 78 -0.98 11.44 -2.99
C ALA A 78 -1.60 11.26 -1.58
N HIS A 79 -0.82 10.82 -0.58
CA HIS A 79 -1.27 10.67 0.81
C HIS A 79 -1.87 11.97 1.39
N ARG A 80 -1.33 13.14 1.01
CA ARG A 80 -1.86 14.45 1.39
C ARG A 80 -3.30 14.70 0.91
N GLU A 81 -3.68 14.16 -0.24
CA GLU A 81 -5.07 14.25 -0.74
C GLU A 81 -6.05 13.38 0.07
N ALA A 82 -5.52 12.38 0.79
CA ALA A 82 -6.26 11.62 1.79
C ALA A 82 -6.14 12.22 3.20
N SER A 83 -5.64 13.47 3.30
CA SER A 83 -5.39 14.18 4.56
C SER A 83 -4.41 13.47 5.49
N LEU A 84 -3.56 12.56 4.99
CA LEU A 84 -2.42 12.00 5.73
C LEU A 84 -1.22 12.94 5.55
N SER A 85 -0.59 13.33 6.65
CA SER A 85 0.62 14.16 6.64
C SER A 85 1.88 13.32 6.43
N ASP A 86 2.93 13.94 5.92
CA ASP A 86 4.25 13.32 5.74
C ASP A 86 4.77 12.72 7.07
N ARG A 87 4.50 13.39 8.21
CA ARG A 87 4.89 12.93 9.55
C ARG A 87 4.17 11.64 9.94
N GLU A 88 2.86 11.56 9.71
CA GLU A 88 2.07 10.37 9.97
C GLU A 88 2.52 9.19 9.11
N VAL A 89 2.79 9.43 7.82
CA VAL A 89 3.29 8.40 6.90
C VAL A 89 4.68 7.91 7.33
N CYS A 90 5.58 8.80 7.75
CA CYS A 90 6.87 8.42 8.31
C CYS A 90 6.71 7.63 9.63
N ALA A 91 5.76 8.03 10.48
CA ALA A 91 5.51 7.31 11.74
C ALA A 91 5.08 5.86 11.49
N LEU A 92 4.21 5.62 10.49
CA LEU A 92 3.81 4.26 10.08
C LEU A 92 4.98 3.45 9.53
N ARG A 93 5.83 4.08 8.70
CA ARG A 93 7.04 3.45 8.14
C ARG A 93 7.99 3.01 9.26
N ASP A 94 8.20 3.88 10.25
CA ASP A 94 9.17 3.68 11.32
C ASP A 94 8.62 2.82 12.48
N GLY A 95 7.34 2.46 12.46
CA GLY A 95 6.70 1.74 13.57
C GLY A 95 6.52 2.60 14.82
N THR A 96 6.44 3.92 14.66
CA THR A 96 6.36 4.90 15.77
C THR A 96 4.98 5.55 15.87
N GLU A 97 3.97 5.03 15.18
CA GLU A 97 2.60 5.55 15.18
C GLU A 97 1.98 5.72 16.58
N ALA A 98 2.42 4.94 17.58
CA ALA A 98 1.97 5.07 18.96
C ALA A 98 2.32 6.45 19.56
N ALA A 99 3.45 7.03 19.17
CA ALA A 99 3.91 8.34 19.60
C ALA A 99 3.41 9.48 18.70
N GLU A 100 2.75 9.18 17.58
CA GLU A 100 2.24 10.15 16.63
C GLU A 100 0.84 10.63 17.04
N PRO A 101 0.64 11.87 17.53
CA PRO A 101 -0.66 12.35 18.00
C PRO A 101 -1.69 12.58 16.88
N GLY A 102 -1.30 12.59 15.60
CA GLY A 102 -2.21 12.81 14.47
C GLY A 102 -3.28 11.72 14.28
N PHE A 103 -3.09 10.53 14.85
CA PHE A 103 -4.05 9.43 14.73
C PHE A 103 -5.09 9.43 15.86
N SER A 104 -6.36 9.44 15.46
CA SER A 104 -7.51 9.18 16.33
C SER A 104 -7.53 7.75 16.87
N VAL A 105 -8.38 7.48 17.87
CA VAL A 105 -8.54 6.15 18.47
C VAL A 105 -8.95 5.10 17.41
N ALA A 106 -9.95 5.41 16.58
CA ALA A 106 -10.40 4.52 15.51
C ALA A 106 -9.29 4.25 14.47
N GLU A 107 -8.48 5.27 14.13
CA GLU A 107 -7.35 5.10 13.21
C GLU A 107 -6.24 4.22 13.79
N ARG A 108 -5.96 4.30 15.09
CA ARG A 108 -5.02 3.40 15.76
C ARG A 108 -5.48 1.95 15.72
N LEU A 109 -6.78 1.70 15.89
CA LEU A 109 -7.36 0.37 15.73
C LEU A 109 -7.20 -0.13 14.29
N ILE A 110 -7.47 0.70 13.29
CA ILE A 110 -7.25 0.35 11.87
C ILE A 110 -5.77 0.00 11.61
N ILE A 111 -4.83 0.78 12.16
CA ILE A 111 -3.39 0.51 12.00
C ILE A 111 -3.04 -0.84 12.63
N ALA A 112 -3.41 -1.07 13.89
CA ALA A 112 -3.14 -2.33 14.59
C ALA A 112 -3.74 -3.54 13.85
N TYR A 113 -4.99 -3.41 13.40
CA TYR A 113 -5.69 -4.45 12.64
C TYR A 113 -5.02 -4.73 11.29
N ALA A 114 -4.63 -3.70 10.56
CA ALA A 114 -3.91 -3.84 9.30
C ALA A 114 -2.52 -4.49 9.48
N ARG A 115 -1.79 -4.16 10.55
CA ARG A 115 -0.54 -4.85 10.90
C ARG A 115 -0.80 -6.31 11.19
N GLY A 116 -1.73 -6.63 12.08
CA GLY A 116 -2.04 -8.00 12.46
C GLY A 116 -2.46 -8.89 11.28
N LEU A 117 -3.34 -8.37 10.41
CA LEU A 117 -3.82 -9.07 9.20
C LEU A 117 -2.74 -9.22 8.11
N SER A 118 -1.69 -8.41 8.14
CA SER A 118 -0.64 -8.42 7.10
C SER A 118 0.67 -9.05 7.58
N SER A 119 0.78 -9.38 8.87
CA SER A 119 1.93 -10.07 9.45
C SER A 119 2.07 -11.49 8.89
N THR A 120 3.31 -11.98 8.89
CA THR A 120 3.63 -13.38 8.61
C THR A 120 4.51 -13.92 9.76
N PRO A 121 3.96 -14.75 10.68
CA PRO A 121 2.61 -15.32 10.67
C PRO A 121 1.50 -14.28 10.91
N LEU A 122 0.27 -14.61 10.48
CA LEU A 122 -0.93 -13.82 10.75
C LEU A 122 -1.12 -13.71 12.27
N ALA A 123 -1.29 -12.50 12.79
CA ALA A 123 -1.31 -12.24 14.23
C ALA A 123 -2.37 -11.17 14.57
N VAL A 124 -3.62 -11.61 14.71
CA VAL A 124 -4.73 -10.77 15.20
C VAL A 124 -5.19 -11.34 16.52
N GLU A 125 -4.97 -10.59 17.60
CA GLU A 125 -5.39 -10.97 18.95
C GLU A 125 -6.92 -10.80 19.10
N ASP A 126 -7.55 -11.69 19.88
CA ASP A 126 -9.00 -11.65 20.13
C ASP A 126 -9.46 -10.31 20.73
N GLU A 127 -8.64 -9.73 21.62
CA GLU A 127 -8.88 -8.43 22.24
C GLU A 127 -8.94 -7.30 21.20
N LEU A 128 -8.05 -7.33 20.20
CA LEU A 128 -8.08 -6.36 19.10
C LEU A 128 -9.35 -6.54 18.26
N LEU A 129 -9.74 -7.78 17.98
CA LEU A 129 -10.96 -8.06 17.24
C LEU A 129 -12.21 -7.56 17.99
N ALA A 130 -12.27 -7.76 19.32
CA ALA A 130 -13.35 -7.24 20.15
C ALA A 130 -13.45 -5.71 20.08
N GLN A 131 -12.33 -4.99 20.25
CA GLN A 131 -12.28 -3.52 20.13
C GLN A 131 -12.69 -3.02 18.74
N MET A 132 -12.31 -3.75 17.68
CA MET A 132 -12.75 -3.47 16.32
C MET A 132 -14.28 -3.60 16.18
N THR A 133 -14.89 -4.66 16.74
CA THR A 133 -16.35 -4.87 16.70
C THR A 133 -17.15 -3.91 17.58
N GLU A 134 -16.54 -3.32 18.61
CA GLU A 134 -17.17 -2.26 19.40
C GLU A 134 -17.11 -0.89 18.70
N THR A 135 -16.10 -0.68 17.85
CA THR A 135 -15.84 0.63 17.21
C THR A 135 -16.47 0.76 15.83
N PHE A 136 -16.50 -0.33 15.05
CA PHE A 136 -16.96 -0.34 13.67
C PHE A 136 -18.16 -1.27 13.49
N ASP A 137 -19.11 -0.87 12.66
CA ASP A 137 -20.22 -1.74 12.28
C ASP A 137 -19.77 -2.90 11.38
N GLU A 138 -20.63 -3.90 11.19
CA GLU A 138 -20.28 -5.11 10.45
C GLU A 138 -19.91 -4.81 8.99
N HIS A 139 -20.56 -3.81 8.37
CA HIS A 139 -20.27 -3.42 7.00
C HIS A 139 -18.89 -2.76 6.89
N GLN A 140 -18.56 -1.88 7.83
CA GLN A 140 -17.26 -1.23 7.94
C GLN A 140 -16.13 -2.25 8.15
N LEU A 141 -16.33 -3.22 9.03
CA LEU A 141 -15.34 -4.27 9.27
C LEU A 141 -15.06 -5.11 8.02
N VAL A 142 -16.11 -5.48 7.29
CA VAL A 142 -15.97 -6.22 6.03
C VAL A 142 -15.19 -5.40 5.00
N VAL A 143 -15.49 -4.11 4.86
CA VAL A 143 -14.77 -3.22 3.94
C VAL A 143 -13.30 -3.05 4.34
N LEU A 144 -13.01 -2.87 5.64
CA LEU A 144 -11.63 -2.78 6.14
C LEU A 144 -10.85 -4.08 5.89
N ALA A 145 -11.45 -5.23 6.24
CA ALA A 145 -10.82 -6.54 6.03
C ALA A 145 -10.58 -6.80 4.53
N ALA A 146 -11.55 -6.51 3.66
CA ALA A 146 -11.40 -6.66 2.21
C ALA A 146 -10.32 -5.72 1.64
N THR A 147 -10.27 -4.47 2.11
CA THR A 147 -9.22 -3.50 1.75
C THR A 147 -7.83 -4.00 2.10
N ILE A 148 -7.65 -4.53 3.32
CA ILE A 148 -6.36 -5.04 3.79
C ILE A 148 -5.99 -6.34 3.05
N ALA A 149 -6.97 -7.22 2.81
CA ALA A 149 -6.79 -8.47 2.08
C ALA A 149 -6.38 -8.22 0.62
N SER A 150 -6.94 -7.20 -0.05
CA SER A 150 -6.56 -6.87 -1.42
C SER A 150 -5.09 -6.44 -1.51
N VAL A 151 -4.60 -5.66 -0.55
CA VAL A 151 -3.18 -5.30 -0.47
C VAL A 151 -2.31 -6.53 -0.22
N ASN A 152 -2.75 -7.46 0.62
CA ASN A 152 -2.03 -8.72 0.88
C ASN A 152 -1.96 -9.65 -0.35
N TYR A 153 -3.01 -9.65 -1.17
CA TYR A 153 -3.02 -10.32 -2.48
C TYR A 153 -1.96 -9.69 -3.39
N TRP A 154 -1.99 -8.37 -3.56
CA TRP A 154 -1.04 -7.66 -4.40
C TRP A 154 0.40 -7.80 -3.91
N ALA A 155 0.62 -7.78 -2.60
CA ALA A 155 1.94 -7.99 -2.03
C ALA A 155 2.54 -9.33 -2.45
N ARG A 156 1.77 -10.42 -2.31
CA ARG A 156 2.23 -11.77 -2.69
C ARG A 156 2.38 -11.93 -4.20
N PHE A 157 1.46 -11.35 -4.98
CA PHE A 157 1.53 -11.36 -6.43
C PHE A 157 2.77 -10.63 -6.94
N ASN A 158 3.03 -9.41 -6.43
CA ASN A 158 4.13 -8.57 -6.86
C ASN A 158 5.48 -9.13 -6.40
N HIS A 159 5.60 -9.57 -5.15
CA HIS A 159 6.83 -10.22 -4.66
C HIS A 159 7.14 -11.49 -5.44
N GLY A 160 6.14 -12.35 -5.66
CA GLY A 160 6.32 -13.61 -6.38
C GLY A 160 6.75 -13.45 -7.84
N LEU A 161 6.51 -12.26 -8.42
CA LEU A 161 6.85 -11.94 -9.81
C LEU A 161 7.98 -10.90 -9.94
N GLY A 162 8.60 -10.48 -8.83
CA GLY A 162 9.70 -9.50 -8.85
C GLY A 162 9.30 -8.11 -9.35
N VAL A 163 8.07 -7.68 -9.09
CA VAL A 163 7.58 -6.37 -9.55
C VAL A 163 8.28 -5.23 -8.78
N PRO A 164 8.93 -4.28 -9.48
CA PRO A 164 9.62 -3.15 -8.84
C PRO A 164 8.63 -2.13 -8.24
N PRO A 165 9.11 -1.11 -7.50
CA PRO A 165 8.29 0.06 -7.16
C PRO A 165 7.56 0.63 -8.38
N ALA A 166 6.38 1.22 -8.16
CA ALA A 166 5.54 1.75 -9.24
C ALA A 166 6.12 3.02 -9.89
N GLY A 167 7.08 3.66 -9.22
CA GLY A 167 7.78 4.86 -9.65
C GLY A 167 7.10 6.16 -9.25
N PHE A 168 6.11 6.15 -8.35
CA PHE A 168 5.48 7.38 -7.86
C PHE A 168 6.33 8.12 -6.81
N GLY A 169 7.42 7.47 -6.37
CA GLY A 169 8.21 7.78 -5.19
C GLY A 169 8.39 9.26 -4.85
N ASP A 170 7.59 9.72 -3.89
CA ASP A 170 8.03 10.70 -2.90
C ASP A 170 9.13 10.03 -2.05
N HIS A 171 10.32 10.61 -2.01
CA HIS A 171 11.58 9.96 -1.62
C HIS A 171 11.63 9.50 -0.15
N CYS A 172 10.65 9.87 0.65
CA CYS A 172 10.63 9.57 2.08
C CYS A 172 10.33 8.10 2.40
N LEU A 173 9.75 7.28 1.53
CA LEU A 173 9.12 6.01 1.99
C LEU A 173 9.81 4.73 1.60
N TRP A 174 10.79 4.80 0.71
CA TRP A 174 11.51 3.65 0.20
C TRP A 174 13.00 3.75 0.55
N LEU A 175 13.51 2.73 1.25
CA LEU A 175 14.93 2.60 1.63
C LEU A 175 15.72 1.67 0.69
N GLY A 176 15.10 1.15 -0.37
CA GLY A 176 15.79 0.28 -1.33
C GLY A 176 16.51 1.08 -2.43
N PRO A 177 17.34 0.41 -3.26
CA PRO A 177 18.10 1.07 -4.32
C PRO A 177 17.19 1.88 -5.24
N GLN A 178 17.50 3.18 -5.35
CA GLN A 178 16.88 4.11 -6.28
C GLN A 178 17.41 3.77 -7.69
N GLY A 179 16.70 2.93 -8.44
CA GLY A 179 17.30 2.39 -9.67
C GLY A 179 16.34 1.68 -10.59
N GLY A 180 15.27 2.35 -11.00
CA GLY A 180 14.48 1.93 -12.15
C GLY A 180 13.64 3.09 -12.61
N ASP A 181 13.92 3.64 -13.79
CA ASP A 181 12.92 4.42 -14.48
C ASP A 181 11.72 3.48 -14.66
N GLY A 182 10.53 3.88 -14.18
CA GLY A 182 9.30 3.06 -14.23
C GLY A 182 8.79 2.75 -15.64
N ASN A 183 9.70 2.73 -16.61
CA ASN A 183 9.57 2.49 -18.03
C ASN A 183 10.37 1.25 -18.49
N SER A 184 11.24 0.69 -17.64
CA SER A 184 11.94 -0.57 -17.91
C SER A 184 10.94 -1.74 -17.87
N THR A 185 10.78 -2.43 -19.01
CA THR A 185 10.03 -3.68 -19.15
C THR A 185 10.86 -4.92 -18.83
N ASP A 186 12.11 -4.73 -18.39
CA ASP A 186 13.06 -5.80 -18.21
C ASP A 186 12.95 -6.34 -16.78
N ILE A 187 12.27 -7.48 -16.62
CA ILE A 187 12.30 -8.25 -15.37
C ILE A 187 13.67 -8.93 -15.33
N GLY A 188 14.70 -8.14 -15.03
CA GLY A 188 16.03 -8.65 -14.73
C GLY A 188 15.98 -9.60 -13.51
N PRO A 189 17.01 -10.42 -13.31
CA PRO A 189 17.08 -11.29 -12.15
C PRO A 189 16.96 -10.45 -10.86
N VAL A 190 16.22 -10.99 -9.88
CA VAL A 190 16.03 -10.40 -8.56
C VAL A 190 17.40 -9.99 -7.99
N PRO A 191 17.66 -8.69 -7.76
CA PRO A 191 18.91 -8.27 -7.15
C PRO A 191 19.00 -8.88 -5.75
N GLN A 192 20.09 -9.60 -5.48
CA GLN A 192 20.42 -10.03 -4.12
C GLN A 192 20.68 -8.78 -3.28
N LEU A 193 19.98 -8.68 -2.14
CA LEU A 193 20.10 -7.58 -1.19
C LEU A 193 21.44 -7.68 -0.44
N ASP A 194 22.52 -7.32 -1.11
CA ASP A 194 23.83 -7.17 -0.48
C ASP A 194 24.07 -5.68 -0.22
N GLY A 195 24.08 -5.30 1.06
CA GLY A 195 24.49 -3.98 1.53
C GLY A 195 23.34 -3.00 1.72
N ALA A 196 23.01 -2.72 2.99
CA ALA A 196 22.10 -1.66 3.37
C ALA A 196 22.71 -0.28 3.04
N ASP A 197 22.22 0.35 1.97
CA ASP A 197 22.42 1.78 1.77
C ASP A 197 21.63 2.57 2.84
N ARG A 198 22.27 3.63 3.37
CA ARG A 198 21.69 4.45 4.45
C ARG A 198 20.42 5.16 3.99
N PRO A 199 19.42 5.33 4.89
CA PRO A 199 18.27 6.20 4.63
C PRO A 199 18.69 7.61 4.22
N ASP A 200 17.98 8.17 3.22
CA ASP A 200 18.06 9.58 2.82
C ASP A 200 17.78 10.51 4.02
N GLU A 201 18.68 11.48 4.22
CA GLU A 201 18.69 12.43 5.35
C GLU A 201 17.60 13.51 5.22
N SER A 202 16.90 13.61 4.09
CA SER A 202 15.82 14.59 3.88
C SER A 202 14.69 14.49 4.92
N CYS A 203 14.47 13.31 5.51
CA CYS A 203 13.48 13.10 6.57
C CYS A 203 13.94 13.59 7.97
N ARG A 204 15.23 13.93 8.16
CA ARG A 204 15.73 14.51 9.43
C ARG A 204 15.43 16.00 9.57
N ASP A 205 15.37 16.74 8.46
CA ASP A 205 15.25 18.20 8.50
C ASP A 205 13.90 18.69 9.04
N SER A 206 12.87 17.84 9.01
CA SER A 206 11.58 18.13 9.65
C SER A 206 11.63 18.15 11.18
N ARG A 207 12.73 17.72 11.82
CA ARG A 207 12.92 17.79 13.29
C ARG A 207 13.37 19.17 13.79
N LEU A 208 13.77 20.09 12.91
CA LEU A 208 14.33 21.40 13.30
C LEU A 208 13.44 22.60 13.00
N GLY A 209 12.21 22.38 12.50
CA GLY A 209 11.20 23.43 12.28
C GLY A 209 10.48 23.89 13.56
N LEU A 210 11.21 24.13 14.65
CA LEU A 210 10.76 24.99 15.74
C LEU A 210 11.40 26.36 15.53
N ARG A 211 10.70 27.23 14.80
CA ARG A 211 10.69 28.69 15.00
C ARG A 211 9.33 29.25 14.60
#